data_AF-A0A7S1KV13-F1
#
_entry.id   AF-A0A7S1KV13-F1
#
_cell.length_a   1.000
_cell.length_b   1.000
_cell.length_c   1.000
_cell.angle_alpha   90.00
_cell.angle_beta   90.00
_cell.angle_gamma   90.00
#
_symmetry.space_group_name_H-M   'P 1'
#
loop_
_entity.id
_entity.type
_entity.pdbx_description
1 polymer ?
#
loop_
_entity_poly.entity_id
_entity_poly.type
_entity_poly.pdbx_seq_one_letter_code
_entity_poly.pdbx_strand_id
1 'polypeptide(L)'
;RGFCGLSLRGAYSEEHQLMAAMPEPQQPNNGVDVTPEGKRKRAQSPCQAPGTEAKTARVGYGKAMSSPWELPPGGIEGSPAWQFLLQRCGGAQPPAPEERLGAPIEDGFPVSEWPPNVLVDCERVCWLPDSWGQGVKNTGPGGTYIVWVSPKGGIFYHRPTIEKSFGRELTPFDSSRGRMRSVQAHLGPSMDEDFLRDVLTAEERQHIIPANGFRFCVISARRARTPQGAHDIMVVEAQFKRMGVRPTWYVDAASCEDYRRLGLDAVVGGKLTPARNMALDDAQREGKPCVQVSDDISKWEYVLREKLEMKGGDFSEANAAVAAAKRYSLSPVAAAQLLLAKMRASGLGPRLGGVYPTANAAQGISQDECTYRHFILGDFFVADDSPCRFDSTMTLKEDYDLTASHLARHGAVLRCNRLFLHVKHSTNEGGAVATRDSDGSEERKNIAILQTKWPGAFSLNGKRKDEVIFNWSRYRPGAAGDAKAARGEAAAAPKPPAKAPREGARGQQHGKPCAADISGEECKAMLARALREASFIDVV
;
A
#
# COMPACT_ATOMS: atom_id res chain seq x y z
N ARG A 1 -10.91 52.76 14.92
CA ARG A 1 -11.57 53.26 16.16
C ARG A 1 -12.84 52.42 16.36
N GLY A 2 -13.06 51.53 17.32
CA GLY A 2 -12.27 50.80 18.34
C GLY A 2 -12.98 49.44 18.54
N PHE A 3 -12.29 48.30 18.66
CA PHE A 3 -11.67 47.69 19.85
C PHE A 3 -12.62 47.36 21.03
N CYS A 4 -12.97 46.06 21.14
CA CYS A 4 -13.20 45.25 22.35
C CYS A 4 -13.25 43.77 21.89
N GLY A 5 -12.44 42.81 22.31
CA GLY A 5 -11.54 42.71 23.46
C GLY A 5 -12.15 41.79 24.53
N LEU A 6 -12.16 40.47 24.32
CA LEU A 6 -12.47 39.49 25.36
C LEU A 6 -11.44 38.34 25.31
N SER A 7 -10.54 38.42 26.27
CA SER A 7 -9.48 37.47 26.62
C SER A 7 -10.03 36.53 27.70
N LEU A 8 -9.90 35.22 27.49
CA LEU A 8 -10.02 34.22 28.55
C LEU A 8 -8.69 33.49 28.67
N ARG A 9 -7.85 33.99 29.60
CA ARG A 9 -6.78 33.21 30.23
C ARG A 9 -7.37 32.60 31.51
N GLY A 10 -7.54 31.28 31.52
CA GLY A 10 -7.82 30.50 32.71
C GLY A 10 -6.58 29.71 33.10
N ALA A 11 -5.97 30.09 34.22
CA ALA A 11 -4.90 29.37 34.87
C ALA A 11 -5.38 28.01 35.38
N TYR A 12 -4.54 26.97 35.25
CA TYR A 12 -4.59 25.82 36.14
C TYR A 12 -3.21 25.66 36.78
N SER A 13 -3.28 25.61 38.10
CA SER A 13 -2.22 25.59 39.08
C SER A 13 -1.51 24.24 39.17
N GLU A 14 -0.26 24.34 39.62
CA GLU A 14 0.58 23.27 40.14
C GLU A 14 -0.17 22.35 41.11
N GLU A 15 -0.01 21.04 40.94
CA GLU A 15 -0.10 20.09 42.05
C GLU A 15 1.14 19.20 42.06
N HIS A 16 1.79 19.25 43.22
CA HIS A 16 3.01 18.57 43.61
C HIS A 16 2.76 17.08 43.88
N GLN A 17 3.75 16.27 43.50
CA GLN A 17 4.36 15.19 44.28
C GLN A 17 3.45 14.35 45.19
N LEU A 18 3.15 13.13 44.77
CA LEU A 18 3.06 11.94 45.62
C LEU A 18 3.09 10.68 44.75
N MET A 19 4.29 10.24 44.35
CA MET A 19 4.52 8.86 43.89
C MET A 19 5.34 8.16 44.97
N ALA A 20 4.62 7.39 45.77
CA ALA A 20 5.16 6.50 46.77
C ALA A 20 6.00 5.39 46.11
N ALA A 21 7.03 4.98 46.83
CA ALA A 21 8.02 3.97 46.48
C ALA A 21 7.38 2.66 45.99
N MET A 22 7.79 2.23 44.80
CA MET A 22 7.67 0.84 44.37
C MET A 22 8.92 0.05 44.78
N PRO A 23 8.78 -1.17 45.33
CA PRO A 23 9.91 -1.95 45.82
C PRO A 23 10.74 -2.52 44.67
N GLU A 24 12.07 -2.49 44.86
CA GLU A 24 13.06 -3.13 43.99
C GLU A 24 12.78 -4.63 43.83
N PRO A 25 12.87 -5.19 42.61
CA PRO A 25 12.87 -6.63 42.42
C PRO A 25 14.16 -7.24 42.95
N GLN A 26 14.04 -8.05 44.00
CA GLN A 26 15.11 -8.87 44.55
C GLN A 26 15.69 -9.79 43.46
N GLN A 27 17.00 -9.69 43.24
CA GLN A 27 17.74 -10.60 42.38
C GLN A 27 17.80 -11.99 43.02
N PRO A 28 17.64 -13.09 42.24
CA PRO A 28 17.85 -14.42 42.76
C PRO A 28 19.34 -14.66 43.07
N ASN A 29 19.57 -15.02 44.32
CA ASN A 29 20.83 -15.37 44.93
C ASN A 29 21.34 -16.69 44.33
N ASN A 30 22.29 -16.63 43.39
CA ASN A 30 22.94 -17.82 42.85
C ASN A 30 24.08 -18.24 43.78
N GLY A 31 23.84 -19.34 44.49
CA GLY A 31 24.81 -20.01 45.35
C GLY A 31 26.06 -20.44 44.58
N VAL A 32 27.20 -20.12 45.17
CA VAL A 32 28.54 -20.50 44.72
C VAL A 32 28.84 -21.88 45.28
N ASP A 33 28.94 -22.89 44.42
CA ASP A 33 29.51 -24.19 44.76
C ASP A 33 31.00 -24.20 44.38
N VAL A 34 31.84 -24.37 45.39
CA VAL A 34 33.31 -24.42 45.28
C VAL A 34 33.73 -25.88 45.22
N THR A 35 34.45 -26.29 44.17
CA THR A 35 35.34 -27.45 44.23
C THR A 35 36.70 -27.14 43.57
N PRO A 36 37.79 -27.81 43.98
CA PRO A 36 39.14 -27.30 43.81
C PRO A 36 39.91 -27.95 42.65
N GLU A 37 40.99 -27.25 42.28
CA GLU A 37 42.21 -27.73 41.61
C GLU A 37 42.24 -27.95 40.08
N GLY A 38 42.98 -27.05 39.42
CA GLY A 38 44.21 -27.47 38.77
C GLY A 38 44.25 -27.49 37.23
N LYS A 39 44.74 -26.40 36.62
CA LYS A 39 45.93 -26.35 35.73
C LYS A 39 45.97 -25.05 34.94
N ARG A 40 47.08 -24.30 35.11
CA ARG A 40 47.43 -23.09 34.36
C ARG A 40 47.64 -23.41 32.87
N LYS A 41 46.98 -22.67 31.97
CA LYS A 41 47.39 -22.51 30.57
C LYS A 41 47.37 -21.04 30.18
N ARG A 42 48.37 -20.68 29.37
CA ARG A 42 48.78 -19.36 28.85
C ARG A 42 47.62 -18.48 28.37
N ALA A 43 47.76 -17.18 28.64
CA ALA A 43 46.92 -16.10 28.11
C ALA A 43 46.90 -16.11 26.57
N GLN A 44 45.70 -16.18 26.00
CA GLN A 44 45.38 -15.82 24.62
C GLN A 44 44.49 -14.57 24.65
N SER A 45 44.70 -13.71 23.65
CA SER A 45 44.10 -12.39 23.48
C SER A 45 42.54 -12.44 23.48
N PRO A 46 41.83 -11.54 24.18
CA PRO A 46 40.38 -11.57 24.25
C PRO A 46 39.78 -10.71 23.13
N CYS A 47 39.39 -11.31 22.00
CA CYS A 47 38.40 -10.77 21.04
C CYS A 47 37.98 -11.84 20.02
N GLN A 48 37.58 -13.02 20.47
CA GLN A 48 36.81 -13.96 19.65
C GLN A 48 35.77 -14.63 20.55
N ALA A 49 34.53 -14.16 20.49
CA ALA A 49 33.42 -14.93 21.02
C ALA A 49 33.27 -16.20 20.17
N PRO A 50 33.11 -17.40 20.78
CA PRO A 50 32.90 -18.62 20.03
C PRO A 50 31.54 -18.55 19.33
N GLY A 51 31.56 -18.27 18.02
CA GLY A 51 30.40 -18.44 17.16
C GLY A 51 29.97 -19.91 17.22
N THR A 52 28.71 -20.16 17.52
CA THR A 52 28.09 -21.47 17.33
C THR A 52 28.04 -21.77 15.83
N GLU A 53 29.12 -22.32 15.28
CA GLU A 53 29.10 -22.99 13.98
C GLU A 53 28.14 -24.18 14.09
N ALA A 54 26.98 -24.07 13.43
CA ALA A 54 26.06 -25.16 13.30
C ALA A 54 26.76 -26.32 12.56
N LYS A 55 27.04 -27.42 13.28
CA LYS A 55 27.49 -28.69 12.68
C LYS A 55 26.35 -29.29 11.87
N THR A 56 26.14 -28.80 10.64
CA THR A 56 25.23 -29.44 9.68
C THR A 56 25.90 -30.66 9.07
N ALA A 57 25.24 -31.81 9.17
CA ALA A 57 25.68 -33.07 8.58
C ALA A 57 25.95 -32.91 7.07
N ARG A 58 27.07 -33.48 6.61
CA ARG A 58 27.51 -33.47 5.20
C ARG A 58 26.54 -34.25 4.31
N VAL A 59 25.47 -33.61 3.86
CA VAL A 59 24.65 -34.12 2.76
C VAL A 59 25.12 -33.44 1.47
N GLY A 60 25.98 -34.11 0.72
CA GLY A 60 26.11 -34.09 -0.76
C GLY A 60 26.13 -32.81 -1.62
N TYR A 61 25.93 -31.60 -1.10
CA TYR A 61 25.98 -30.35 -1.88
C TYR A 61 27.42 -29.81 -1.91
N GLY A 62 28.26 -30.46 -2.72
CA GLY A 62 29.73 -30.34 -2.74
C GLY A 62 30.31 -29.09 -3.42
N LYS A 63 29.82 -27.89 -3.12
CA LYS A 63 30.60 -26.65 -3.36
C LYS A 63 30.83 -25.97 -2.02
N ALA A 64 32.11 -25.78 -1.66
CA ALA A 64 32.48 -25.05 -0.46
C ALA A 64 31.87 -23.65 -0.52
N MET A 65 31.03 -23.30 0.45
CA MET A 65 30.51 -21.94 0.58
C MET A 65 31.70 -21.00 0.84
N SER A 66 31.81 -19.93 0.04
CA SER A 66 32.83 -18.91 0.29
C SER A 66 32.68 -18.32 1.68
N SER A 67 33.81 -18.14 2.38
CA SER A 67 33.82 -17.49 3.69
C SER A 67 33.27 -16.06 3.57
N PRO A 68 32.50 -15.55 4.56
CA PRO A 68 32.17 -14.13 4.63
C PRO A 68 33.42 -13.22 4.64
N TRP A 69 34.56 -13.75 5.09
CA TRP A 69 35.82 -13.01 5.25
C TRP A 69 36.76 -13.08 4.05
N GLU A 70 36.44 -13.90 3.05
CA GLU A 70 37.24 -14.05 1.84
C GLU A 70 36.63 -13.22 0.71
N LEU A 71 37.43 -12.34 0.12
CA LEU A 71 37.00 -11.59 -1.06
C LEU A 71 36.72 -12.54 -2.23
N PRO A 72 35.64 -12.31 -2.99
CA PRO A 72 35.37 -13.09 -4.19
C PRO A 72 36.47 -12.84 -5.24
N PRO A 73 36.79 -13.83 -6.10
CA PRO A 73 37.68 -13.63 -7.24
C PRO A 73 37.20 -12.46 -8.12
N GLY A 74 38.08 -11.51 -8.44
CA GLY A 74 37.73 -10.30 -9.18
C GLY A 74 37.21 -9.13 -8.32
N GLY A 75 37.20 -9.27 -6.99
CA GLY A 75 36.78 -8.21 -6.07
C GLY A 75 35.27 -8.08 -5.95
N ILE A 76 34.83 -7.17 -5.08
CA ILE A 76 33.41 -6.97 -4.75
C ILE A 76 32.60 -6.57 -5.98
N GLU A 77 33.10 -5.65 -6.81
CA GLU A 77 32.38 -5.11 -7.96
C GLU A 77 32.12 -6.15 -9.06
N GLY A 78 33.01 -7.14 -9.19
CA GLY A 78 32.84 -8.28 -10.09
C GLY A 78 31.94 -9.39 -9.53
N SER A 79 31.46 -9.27 -8.29
CA SER A 79 30.75 -10.35 -7.60
C SER A 79 29.25 -10.38 -7.90
N PRO A 80 28.61 -11.57 -7.85
CA PRO A 80 27.15 -11.70 -7.97
C PRO A 80 26.36 -10.84 -6.97
N ALA A 81 26.86 -10.66 -5.74
CA ALA A 81 26.21 -9.83 -4.74
C ALA A 81 26.17 -8.35 -5.15
N TRP A 82 27.22 -7.84 -5.79
CA TRP A 82 27.23 -6.47 -6.31
C TRP A 82 26.27 -6.29 -7.48
N GLN A 83 26.25 -7.24 -8.42
CA GLN A 83 25.29 -7.23 -9.54
C GLN A 83 23.84 -7.28 -9.05
N PHE A 84 23.57 -8.05 -8.00
CA PHE A 84 22.26 -8.11 -7.36
C PHE A 84 21.88 -6.77 -6.70
N LEU A 85 22.83 -6.06 -6.06
CA LEU A 85 22.58 -4.71 -5.55
C LEU A 85 22.32 -3.69 -6.65
N LEU A 86 23.09 -3.73 -7.74
CA LEU A 86 22.85 -2.88 -8.92
C LEU A 86 21.44 -3.11 -9.47
N GLN A 87 21.03 -4.38 -9.61
CA GLN A 87 19.69 -4.72 -10.07
C GLN A 87 18.60 -4.11 -9.19
N ARG A 88 18.75 -4.20 -7.85
CA ARG A 88 17.83 -3.57 -6.88
C ARG A 88 17.79 -2.05 -6.97
N CYS A 89 18.91 -1.43 -7.35
CA CYS A 89 19.00 0.00 -7.63
C CYS A 89 18.60 0.37 -9.08
N GLY A 90 17.96 -0.54 -9.83
CA GLY A 90 17.55 -0.26 -11.22
C GLY A 90 18.73 -0.02 -12.17
N GLY A 91 19.90 -0.58 -11.86
CA GLY A 91 21.15 -0.38 -12.57
C GLY A 91 21.96 0.84 -12.13
N ALA A 92 21.41 1.70 -11.26
CA ALA A 92 22.14 2.83 -10.70
C ALA A 92 23.18 2.38 -9.66
N GLN A 93 24.21 3.20 -9.47
CA GLN A 93 25.21 2.97 -8.41
C GLN A 93 24.51 2.97 -7.04
N PRO A 94 24.71 1.94 -6.20
CA PRO A 94 24.14 1.92 -4.86
C PRO A 94 24.69 3.07 -4.01
N PRO A 95 23.90 3.62 -3.06
CA PRO A 95 24.40 4.57 -2.07
C PRO A 95 25.59 4.05 -1.28
N ALA A 96 26.24 4.93 -0.49
CA ALA A 96 27.27 4.50 0.45
C ALA A 96 26.69 3.43 1.40
N PRO A 97 27.47 2.38 1.79
CA PRO A 97 26.96 1.27 2.60
C PRO A 97 26.14 1.68 3.83
N GLU A 98 26.55 2.74 4.53
CA GLU A 98 25.91 3.29 5.73
C GLU A 98 24.55 3.94 5.44
N GLU A 99 24.35 4.42 4.22
CA GLU A 99 23.11 5.09 3.77
C GLU A 99 22.07 4.10 3.25
N ARG A 100 22.45 2.84 3.00
CA ARG A 100 21.55 1.84 2.43
C ARG A 100 20.53 1.33 3.45
N LEU A 101 19.40 0.84 2.95
CA LEU A 101 18.31 0.33 3.79
C LEU A 101 18.69 -0.91 4.62
N GLY A 102 19.72 -1.64 4.24
CA GLY A 102 20.22 -2.77 5.02
C GLY A 102 21.04 -2.37 6.25
N ALA A 103 21.59 -1.15 6.32
CA ALA A 103 22.46 -0.76 7.42
C ALA A 103 21.70 -0.80 8.77
N PRO A 104 22.35 -1.07 9.91
CA PRO A 104 21.72 -0.86 11.21
C PRO A 104 21.32 0.62 11.34
N ILE A 105 20.27 0.89 12.12
CA ILE A 105 19.71 2.24 12.32
C ILE A 105 20.09 2.78 13.69
N GLU A 106 20.14 1.90 14.69
CA GLU A 106 20.61 2.20 16.04
C GLU A 106 22.03 1.64 16.24
N ASP A 107 22.49 1.54 17.50
CA ASP A 107 23.79 1.02 17.97
C ASP A 107 24.05 -0.46 17.57
N GLY A 108 24.01 -0.72 16.26
CA GLY A 108 24.29 -1.99 15.64
C GLY A 108 25.76 -2.15 15.29
N PHE A 109 26.09 -3.28 14.68
CA PHE A 109 27.47 -3.58 14.33
C PHE A 109 27.97 -2.65 13.20
N PRO A 110 29.10 -1.94 13.39
CA PRO A 110 29.58 -0.94 12.43
C PRO A 110 29.72 -1.52 11.03
N VAL A 111 29.14 -0.83 10.03
CA VAL A 111 29.17 -1.28 8.63
C VAL A 111 30.59 -1.42 8.10
N SER A 112 31.51 -0.54 8.54
CA SER A 112 32.94 -0.60 8.21
C SER A 112 33.65 -1.86 8.72
N GLU A 113 33.08 -2.56 9.70
CA GLU A 113 33.62 -3.81 10.26
C GLU A 113 32.94 -5.05 9.68
N TRP A 114 31.98 -4.88 8.76
CA TRP A 114 31.32 -6.04 8.14
C TRP A 114 32.34 -6.88 7.35
N PRO A 115 32.12 -8.20 7.27
CA PRO A 115 32.98 -9.05 6.47
C PRO A 115 33.03 -8.55 5.02
N PRO A 116 34.21 -8.54 4.37
CA PRO A 116 34.38 -7.97 3.03
C PRO A 116 33.55 -8.65 1.94
N ASN A 117 33.05 -9.87 2.17
CA ASN A 117 32.17 -10.59 1.25
C ASN A 117 30.67 -10.39 1.56
N VAL A 118 30.33 -9.48 2.47
CA VAL A 118 28.96 -9.13 2.86
C VAL A 118 28.74 -7.66 2.55
N LEU A 119 27.86 -7.40 1.60
CA LEU A 119 27.52 -6.03 1.18
C LEU A 119 26.24 -5.61 1.87
N VAL A 120 26.20 -4.38 2.38
CA VAL A 120 24.95 -3.83 2.93
C VAL A 120 23.89 -3.79 1.84
N ASP A 121 22.72 -4.33 2.16
CA ASP A 121 21.61 -4.45 1.23
C ASP A 121 20.94 -3.09 0.95
N CYS A 122 20.40 -2.90 -0.26
CA CYS A 122 19.59 -1.74 -0.62
C CYS A 122 18.13 -1.89 -0.18
N GLU A 123 17.76 -3.05 0.34
CA GLU A 123 16.44 -3.35 0.92
C GLU A 123 16.54 -3.72 2.40
N ARG A 124 15.40 -3.69 3.10
CA ARG A 124 15.29 -4.12 4.50
C ARG A 124 14.00 -4.87 4.72
N VAL A 125 14.08 -6.07 5.29
CA VAL A 125 12.89 -6.80 5.71
C VAL A 125 12.21 -6.13 6.89
N CYS A 126 10.88 -6.15 6.89
CA CYS A 126 10.04 -5.40 7.82
C CYS A 126 10.02 -5.93 9.26
N TRP A 127 10.62 -7.09 9.53
CA TRP A 127 10.68 -7.70 10.86
C TRP A 127 12.06 -7.57 11.51
N LEU A 128 13.05 -7.03 10.80
CA LEU A 128 14.44 -6.96 11.28
C LEU A 128 14.63 -5.85 12.32
N PRO A 129 15.04 -6.16 13.56
CA PRO A 129 15.22 -5.16 14.61
C PRO A 129 16.14 -4.01 14.19
N ASP A 130 15.85 -2.79 14.60
CA ASP A 130 16.57 -1.58 14.15
C ASP A 130 18.10 -1.59 14.42
N SER A 131 18.57 -2.34 15.42
CA SER A 131 20.01 -2.55 15.71
C SER A 131 20.69 -3.62 14.84
N TRP A 132 19.93 -4.35 14.03
CA TRP A 132 20.43 -5.38 13.12
C TRP A 132 20.63 -4.85 11.70
N GLY A 133 21.65 -5.36 11.04
CA GLY A 133 21.91 -5.14 9.63
C GLY A 133 21.35 -6.24 8.73
N GLN A 134 21.04 -5.90 7.49
CA GLN A 134 20.76 -6.81 6.38
C GLN A 134 21.83 -6.62 5.29
N GLY A 135 22.35 -7.73 4.79
CA GLY A 135 23.33 -7.74 3.72
C GLY A 135 23.07 -8.81 2.68
N VAL A 136 23.87 -8.75 1.62
CA VAL A 136 23.94 -9.75 0.55
C VAL A 136 25.35 -10.31 0.54
N LYS A 137 25.47 -11.64 0.65
CA LYS A 137 26.73 -12.36 0.68
C LYS A 137 26.90 -13.21 -0.58
N ASN A 138 28.12 -13.30 -1.12
CA ASN A 138 28.43 -14.29 -2.15
C ASN A 138 28.59 -15.70 -1.56
N THR A 139 28.17 -16.71 -2.31
CA THR A 139 28.12 -18.12 -1.84
C THR A 139 29.01 -19.07 -2.64
N GLY A 140 29.61 -18.58 -3.73
CA GLY A 140 30.36 -19.37 -4.71
C GLY A 140 30.16 -18.83 -6.14
N PRO A 141 30.43 -19.64 -7.20
CA PRO A 141 30.49 -19.20 -8.59
C PRO A 141 29.11 -18.93 -9.22
N GLY A 142 28.32 -18.02 -8.61
CA GLY A 142 27.10 -17.48 -9.20
C GLY A 142 25.92 -17.27 -8.25
N GLY A 143 26.05 -17.56 -6.95
CA GLY A 143 24.93 -17.46 -6.00
C GLY A 143 25.09 -16.36 -4.95
N THR A 144 23.99 -15.76 -4.54
CA THR A 144 23.89 -14.81 -3.43
C THR A 144 23.03 -15.37 -2.29
N TYR A 145 23.30 -14.94 -1.06
CA TYR A 145 22.39 -15.11 0.07
C TYR A 145 22.09 -13.78 0.74
N ILE A 146 20.85 -13.60 1.16
CA ILE A 146 20.53 -12.58 2.16
C ILE A 146 21.08 -13.03 3.50
N VAL A 147 21.75 -12.12 4.19
CA VAL A 147 22.30 -12.33 5.52
C VAL A 147 21.85 -11.25 6.46
N TRP A 148 21.84 -11.56 7.75
CA TRP A 148 21.54 -10.62 8.81
C TRP A 148 22.71 -10.54 9.78
N VAL A 149 23.10 -9.30 10.10
CA VAL A 149 24.24 -9.01 10.97
C VAL A 149 23.71 -8.51 12.30
N SER A 150 23.96 -9.28 13.35
CA SER A 150 23.58 -8.91 14.72
C SER A 150 24.39 -7.71 15.22
N PRO A 151 23.95 -7.01 16.29
CA PRO A 151 24.71 -5.92 16.92
C PRO A 151 26.12 -6.32 17.38
N LYS A 152 26.37 -7.63 17.58
CA LYS A 152 27.67 -8.18 17.97
C LYS A 152 28.52 -8.67 16.79
N GLY A 153 28.11 -8.39 15.55
CA GLY A 153 28.81 -8.82 14.33
C GLY A 153 28.56 -10.28 13.92
N GLY A 154 27.75 -11.03 14.66
CA GLY A 154 27.34 -12.38 14.28
C GLY A 154 26.48 -12.39 13.01
N ILE A 155 26.72 -13.35 12.11
CA ILE A 155 26.05 -13.48 10.81
C ILE A 155 25.02 -14.61 10.84
N PHE A 156 23.82 -14.31 10.37
CA PHE A 156 22.69 -15.22 10.35
C PHE A 156 22.11 -15.31 8.94
N TYR A 157 21.56 -16.49 8.59
CA TYR A 157 21.00 -16.78 7.25
C TYR A 157 19.52 -17.09 7.28
N HIS A 158 18.92 -17.24 8.47
CA HIS A 158 17.50 -17.57 8.62
C HIS A 158 16.90 -16.85 9.83
N ARG A 159 15.69 -16.31 9.64
CA ARG A 159 14.91 -15.64 10.69
C ARG A 159 14.70 -16.50 11.95
N PRO A 160 14.32 -17.80 11.88
CA PRO A 160 14.15 -18.61 13.09
C PRO A 160 15.39 -18.71 13.97
N THR A 161 16.60 -18.64 13.39
CA THR A 161 17.85 -18.62 14.15
C THR A 161 18.03 -17.31 14.90
N ILE A 162 17.62 -16.20 14.30
CA ILE A 162 17.61 -14.88 14.94
C ILE A 162 16.59 -14.86 16.07
N GLU A 163 15.36 -15.34 15.83
CA GLU A 163 14.30 -15.44 16.84
C GLU A 163 14.73 -16.30 18.04
N LYS A 164 15.39 -17.44 17.78
CA LYS A 164 15.99 -18.26 18.83
C LYS A 164 17.03 -17.48 19.66
N SER A 165 17.82 -16.61 19.03
CA SER A 165 18.78 -15.76 19.74
C SER A 165 18.12 -14.69 20.61
N PHE A 166 16.91 -14.23 20.22
CA PHE A 166 16.10 -13.30 21.00
C PHE A 166 15.24 -13.98 22.08
N GLY A 167 14.97 -15.28 21.94
CA GLY A 167 14.03 -16.00 22.79
C GLY A 167 12.57 -15.64 22.55
N ARG A 168 12.24 -15.03 21.39
CA ARG A 168 10.88 -14.69 20.97
C ARG A 168 10.77 -14.59 19.46
N GLU A 169 9.54 -14.67 18.95
CA GLU A 169 9.26 -14.34 17.56
C GLU A 169 9.47 -12.84 17.31
N LEU A 170 10.01 -12.55 16.13
CA LEU A 170 10.11 -11.18 15.64
C LEU A 170 8.79 -10.78 15.01
N THR A 171 8.48 -9.51 15.06
CA THR A 171 7.24 -8.93 14.56
C THR A 171 7.57 -7.73 13.68
N PRO A 172 6.63 -7.22 12.88
CA PRO A 172 6.85 -5.99 12.14
C PRO A 172 7.26 -4.80 13.04
N PHE A 173 6.87 -4.80 14.32
CA PHE A 173 7.21 -3.74 15.27
C PHE A 173 8.70 -3.60 15.54
N ASP A 174 9.45 -4.68 15.37
CA ASP A 174 10.89 -4.68 15.58
C ASP A 174 11.63 -3.79 14.57
N SER A 175 11.09 -3.59 13.36
CA SER A 175 11.68 -2.75 12.30
C SER A 175 10.88 -1.45 12.10
N SER A 176 10.37 -0.84 13.19
CA SER A 176 9.55 0.38 13.05
C SER A 176 10.32 1.54 12.39
N ARG A 177 11.60 1.76 12.76
CA ARG A 177 12.44 2.79 12.13
C ARG A 177 12.98 2.33 10.79
N GLY A 178 13.26 1.03 10.63
CA GLY A 178 13.61 0.42 9.34
C GLY A 178 12.60 0.70 8.25
N ARG A 179 11.32 0.55 8.58
CA ARG A 179 10.21 0.89 7.69
C ARG A 179 10.14 2.38 7.39
N MET A 180 10.31 3.23 8.41
CA MET A 180 10.37 4.69 8.20
C MET A 180 11.46 5.08 7.23
N ARG A 181 12.67 4.53 7.40
CA ARG A 181 13.81 4.78 6.52
C ARG A 181 13.52 4.29 5.10
N SER A 182 12.91 3.11 4.96
CA SER A 182 12.51 2.58 3.65
C SER A 182 11.57 3.57 2.94
N VAL A 183 10.50 4.01 3.60
CA VAL A 183 9.58 4.99 3.01
C VAL A 183 10.26 6.33 2.70
N GLN A 184 11.12 6.82 3.59
CA GLN A 184 11.93 8.03 3.36
C GLN A 184 12.82 7.93 2.13
N ALA A 185 13.47 6.78 1.91
CA ALA A 185 14.33 6.57 0.74
C ALA A 185 13.54 6.54 -0.57
N HIS A 186 12.31 6.01 -0.55
CA HIS A 186 11.45 5.98 -1.73
C HIS A 186 10.83 7.35 -2.06
N LEU A 187 10.64 8.22 -1.05
CA LEU A 187 10.11 9.57 -1.18
C LEU A 187 11.21 10.61 -0.99
N GLY A 188 11.92 10.91 -2.08
CA GLY A 188 13.01 11.89 -2.12
C GLY A 188 12.59 13.27 -1.57
N PRO A 189 13.54 14.09 -1.08
CA PRO A 189 13.25 15.32 -0.33
C PRO A 189 12.44 16.38 -1.05
N SER A 190 12.60 16.52 -2.37
CA SER A 190 11.88 17.49 -3.20
C SER A 190 10.82 16.85 -4.10
N MET A 191 10.61 15.53 -4.01
CA MET A 191 9.85 14.76 -4.99
C MET A 191 8.42 15.28 -5.16
N ASP A 192 7.76 15.62 -4.06
CA ASP A 192 6.40 16.17 -4.05
C ASP A 192 6.34 17.59 -4.63
N GLU A 193 7.32 18.45 -4.31
CA GLU A 193 7.39 19.83 -4.82
C GLU A 193 7.67 19.84 -6.33
N ASP A 194 8.61 19.01 -6.77
CA ASP A 194 8.95 18.82 -8.17
C ASP A 194 7.75 18.28 -8.95
N PHE A 195 7.06 17.28 -8.39
CA PHE A 195 5.84 16.75 -8.97
C PHE A 195 4.74 17.81 -9.13
N LEU A 196 4.39 18.53 -8.06
CA LEU A 196 3.32 19.52 -8.11
C LEU A 196 3.65 20.66 -9.06
N ARG A 197 4.93 21.05 -9.15
CA ARG A 197 5.39 22.05 -10.13
C ARG A 197 5.29 21.54 -11.57
N ASP A 198 5.71 20.31 -11.81
CA ASP A 198 5.75 19.71 -13.15
C ASP A 198 4.36 19.35 -13.69
N VAL A 199 3.41 19.01 -12.82
CA VAL A 199 2.09 18.45 -13.22
C VAL A 199 0.94 19.45 -13.14
N LEU A 200 0.96 20.40 -12.21
CA LEU A 200 -0.11 21.39 -12.09
C LEU A 200 0.14 22.60 -12.99
N THR A 201 -0.92 23.16 -13.56
CA THR A 201 -0.84 24.44 -14.28
C THR A 201 -0.62 25.62 -13.32
N ALA A 202 -0.30 26.80 -13.85
CA ALA A 202 -0.15 28.00 -13.04
C ALA A 202 -1.43 28.39 -12.28
N GLU A 203 -2.61 28.16 -12.87
CA GLU A 203 -3.91 28.39 -12.25
C GLU A 203 -4.17 27.36 -11.14
N GLU A 204 -3.98 26.06 -11.43
CA GLU A 204 -4.18 25.00 -10.43
C GLU A 204 -3.27 25.18 -9.21
N ARG A 205 -2.01 25.62 -9.41
CA ARG A 205 -1.07 25.86 -8.29
C ARG A 205 -1.54 26.92 -7.31
N GLN A 206 -2.42 27.84 -7.70
CA GLN A 206 -3.00 28.85 -6.78
C GLN A 206 -3.90 28.22 -5.71
N HIS A 207 -4.37 27.00 -5.95
CA HIS A 207 -5.27 26.28 -5.05
C HIS A 207 -4.55 25.26 -4.15
N ILE A 208 -3.23 25.13 -4.28
CA ILE A 208 -2.44 24.30 -3.36
C ILE A 208 -2.51 24.93 -1.96
N ILE A 209 -2.86 24.11 -0.98
CA ILE A 209 -2.82 24.50 0.45
C ILE A 209 -1.76 23.66 1.16
N PRO A 210 -1.17 24.16 2.26
CA PRO A 210 -0.22 23.38 3.06
C PRO A 210 -0.87 22.13 3.68
N ALA A 211 -0.04 21.16 4.06
CA ALA A 211 -0.49 19.88 4.61
C ALA A 211 -1.42 20.04 5.85
N ASN A 212 -1.14 21.00 6.72
CA ASN A 212 -1.97 21.30 7.90
C ASN A 212 -3.33 21.93 7.56
N GLY A 213 -3.54 22.35 6.31
CA GLY A 213 -4.81 22.81 5.77
C GLY A 213 -5.80 21.67 5.49
N PHE A 214 -5.35 20.42 5.51
CA PHE A 214 -6.19 19.23 5.34
C PHE A 214 -6.52 18.56 6.68
N ARG A 215 -7.60 17.80 6.70
CA ARG A 215 -7.88 16.80 7.73
C ARG A 215 -7.64 15.41 7.14
N PHE A 216 -6.51 14.80 7.47
CA PHE A 216 -6.16 13.45 7.03
C PHE A 216 -6.73 12.40 7.98
N CYS A 217 -7.55 11.51 7.42
CA CYS A 217 -8.31 10.49 8.12
C CYS A 217 -7.98 9.13 7.53
N VAL A 218 -7.37 8.23 8.32
CA VAL A 218 -7.17 6.84 7.90
C VAL A 218 -8.32 5.99 8.43
N ILE A 219 -8.97 5.25 7.54
CA ILE A 219 -10.12 4.40 7.87
C ILE A 219 -9.64 2.95 7.91
N SER A 220 -9.79 2.30 9.06
CA SER A 220 -9.19 0.99 9.27
C SER A 220 -9.97 0.17 10.31
N ALA A 221 -9.90 -1.16 10.25
CA ALA A 221 -10.52 -2.02 11.24
C ALA A 221 -9.85 -3.39 11.29
N ARG A 222 -9.56 -3.88 12.50
CA ARG A 222 -9.16 -5.27 12.80
C ARG A 222 -7.86 -5.75 12.13
N ARG A 223 -6.97 -4.85 11.71
CA ARG A 223 -5.70 -5.23 11.04
C ARG A 223 -4.47 -5.15 11.95
N ALA A 224 -4.50 -4.34 13.01
CA ALA A 224 -3.34 -4.13 13.89
C ALA A 224 -2.82 -5.40 14.62
N ARG A 225 -3.61 -6.47 14.70
CA ARG A 225 -3.22 -7.72 15.38
C ARG A 225 -2.47 -8.72 14.50
N THR A 226 -2.57 -8.61 13.19
CA THR A 226 -1.86 -9.54 12.29
C THR A 226 -0.53 -8.93 11.87
N PRO A 227 0.54 -9.71 11.69
CA PRO A 227 1.80 -9.19 11.20
C PRO A 227 1.65 -8.44 9.86
N GLN A 228 0.85 -8.96 8.93
CA GLN A 228 0.64 -8.29 7.66
C GLN A 228 -0.15 -6.99 7.79
N GLY A 229 -1.19 -6.94 8.62
CA GLY A 229 -1.96 -5.74 8.83
C GLY A 229 -1.16 -4.65 9.55
N ALA A 230 -0.41 -5.02 10.58
CA ALA A 230 0.53 -4.12 11.26
C ALA A 230 1.67 -3.64 10.35
N HIS A 231 2.05 -4.44 9.35
CA HIS A 231 2.97 -4.01 8.31
C HIS A 231 2.36 -2.87 7.49
N ASP A 232 1.20 -3.12 6.89
CA ASP A 232 0.55 -2.22 5.94
C ASP A 232 0.17 -0.88 6.60
N ILE A 233 -0.39 -0.92 7.81
CA ILE A 233 -0.70 0.25 8.64
C ILE A 233 0.52 1.17 8.80
N MET A 234 1.67 0.57 9.09
CA MET A 234 2.89 1.34 9.37
C MET A 234 3.53 1.88 8.10
N VAL A 235 3.30 1.28 6.93
CA VAL A 235 3.69 1.86 5.65
C VAL A 235 2.93 3.17 5.42
N VAL A 236 1.62 3.18 5.64
CA VAL A 236 0.79 4.39 5.51
C VAL A 236 1.20 5.46 6.54
N GLU A 237 1.34 5.07 7.82
CA GLU A 237 1.81 5.99 8.88
C GLU A 237 3.18 6.59 8.55
N ALA A 238 4.09 5.79 8.02
CA ALA A 238 5.43 6.26 7.65
C ALA A 238 5.40 7.32 6.55
N GLN A 239 4.51 7.17 5.56
CA GLN A 239 4.34 8.17 4.51
C GLN A 239 3.79 9.50 5.05
N PHE A 240 2.90 9.47 6.05
CA PHE A 240 2.43 10.69 6.69
C PHE A 240 3.50 11.35 7.58
N LYS A 241 4.17 10.56 8.42
CA LYS A 241 5.25 11.05 9.29
C LYS A 241 6.38 11.69 8.48
N ARG A 242 6.71 11.15 7.31
CA ARG A 242 7.66 11.74 6.36
C ARG A 242 7.33 13.19 6.01
N MET A 243 6.04 13.50 5.92
CA MET A 243 5.51 14.81 5.57
C MET A 243 5.21 15.69 6.79
N GLY A 244 5.59 15.25 8.00
CA GLY A 244 5.27 15.95 9.24
C GLY A 244 3.78 15.97 9.55
N VAL A 245 3.00 15.06 8.96
CA VAL A 245 1.55 14.93 9.18
C VAL A 245 1.30 13.80 10.15
N ARG A 246 0.39 14.02 11.10
CA ARG A 246 -0.15 12.98 11.98
C ARG A 246 -1.63 12.77 11.65
N PRO A 247 -1.99 11.71 10.90
CA PRO A 247 -3.38 11.47 10.54
C PRO A 247 -4.15 10.92 11.76
N THR A 248 -5.46 11.14 11.78
CA THR A 248 -6.35 10.49 12.75
C THR A 248 -6.83 9.16 12.19
N TRP A 249 -6.70 8.09 12.96
CA TRP A 249 -7.09 6.73 12.60
C TRP A 249 -8.48 6.41 13.15
N TYR A 250 -9.48 6.30 12.29
CA TYR A 250 -10.85 5.98 12.67
C TYR A 250 -11.04 4.46 12.60
N VAL A 251 -11.22 3.85 13.75
CA VAL A 251 -11.29 2.40 13.89
C VAL A 251 -12.52 1.96 14.69
N ASP A 252 -12.84 0.67 14.61
CA ASP A 252 -13.87 0.10 15.46
C ASP A 252 -13.42 0.03 16.94
N ALA A 253 -14.38 0.04 17.86
CA ALA A 253 -14.10 0.07 19.29
C ALA A 253 -13.20 -1.08 19.77
N ALA A 254 -13.34 -2.27 19.19
CA ALA A 254 -12.55 -3.44 19.60
C ALA A 254 -11.10 -3.38 19.10
N SER A 255 -10.82 -2.57 18.08
CA SER A 255 -9.50 -2.38 17.49
C SER A 255 -8.74 -1.19 18.09
N CYS A 256 -9.42 -0.22 18.73
CA CYS A 256 -8.83 1.08 19.10
C CYS A 256 -7.53 0.97 19.91
N GLU A 257 -7.51 0.15 20.96
CA GLU A 257 -6.33 -0.03 21.80
C GLU A 257 -5.15 -0.68 21.05
N ASP A 258 -5.42 -1.57 20.11
CA ASP A 258 -4.34 -2.20 19.33
C ASP A 258 -3.66 -1.19 18.40
N TYR A 259 -4.41 -0.25 17.82
CA TYR A 259 -3.83 0.82 17.00
C TYR A 259 -3.05 1.82 17.85
N ARG A 260 -3.53 2.14 19.06
CA ARG A 260 -2.81 2.99 20.02
C ARG A 260 -1.50 2.36 20.48
N ARG A 261 -1.46 1.04 20.66
CA ARG A 261 -0.20 0.30 20.94
C ARG A 261 0.82 0.44 19.80
N LEU A 262 0.39 0.75 18.57
CA LEU A 262 1.29 1.03 17.45
C LEU A 262 1.76 2.50 17.42
N GLY A 263 1.34 3.31 18.39
CA GLY A 263 1.65 4.74 18.50
C GLY A 263 0.79 5.63 17.61
N LEU A 264 -0.34 5.13 17.12
CA LEU A 264 -1.22 5.85 16.19
C LEU A 264 -2.24 6.74 16.94
N ASP A 265 -2.65 7.84 16.30
CA ASP A 265 -3.72 8.72 16.79
C ASP A 265 -5.10 8.11 16.52
N ALA A 266 -5.43 7.02 17.23
CA ALA A 266 -6.64 6.25 16.97
C ALA A 266 -7.84 6.68 17.83
N VAL A 267 -8.99 6.80 17.16
CA VAL A 267 -10.29 7.14 17.73
C VAL A 267 -11.35 6.11 17.33
N VAL A 268 -12.38 5.97 18.17
CA VAL A 268 -13.50 5.05 17.89
C VAL A 268 -14.46 5.72 16.91
N GLY A 269 -14.39 5.31 15.64
CA GLY A 269 -15.30 5.75 14.57
C GLY A 269 -16.47 4.80 14.30
N GLY A 270 -16.41 3.57 14.83
CA GLY A 270 -17.38 2.52 14.55
C GLY A 270 -16.94 1.62 13.39
N LYS A 271 -17.89 1.01 12.68
CA LYS A 271 -17.61 0.21 11.47
C LYS A 271 -17.29 1.14 10.28
N LEU A 272 -17.05 0.56 9.10
CA LEU A 272 -16.66 1.27 7.87
C LEU A 272 -17.47 2.56 7.63
N THR A 273 -18.78 2.47 7.40
CA THR A 273 -19.63 3.62 7.09
C THR A 273 -19.68 4.67 8.21
N PRO A 274 -19.94 4.31 9.48
CA PRO A 274 -19.85 5.26 10.60
C PRO A 274 -18.50 5.97 10.71
N ALA A 275 -17.38 5.24 10.59
CA ALA A 275 -16.04 5.79 10.69
C ALA A 275 -15.77 6.80 9.58
N ARG A 276 -16.20 6.49 8.35
CA ARG A 276 -16.09 7.40 7.22
C ARG A 276 -16.94 8.67 7.39
N ASN A 277 -18.15 8.56 7.91
CA ASN A 277 -18.99 9.74 8.17
C ASN A 277 -18.41 10.60 9.29
N MET A 278 -17.94 9.99 10.38
CA MET A 278 -17.28 10.72 11.47
C MET A 278 -16.06 11.49 10.98
N ALA A 279 -15.25 10.89 10.10
CA ALA A 279 -14.12 11.57 9.47
C ALA A 279 -14.54 12.80 8.64
N LEU A 280 -15.64 12.73 7.88
CA LEU A 280 -16.19 13.86 7.13
C LEU A 280 -16.72 14.95 8.08
N ASP A 281 -17.41 14.56 9.15
CA ASP A 281 -17.97 15.48 10.13
C ASP A 281 -16.87 16.23 10.90
N ASP A 282 -15.81 15.53 11.28
CA ASP A 282 -14.65 16.12 11.96
C ASP A 282 -13.93 17.12 11.06
N ALA A 283 -13.71 16.77 9.78
CA ALA A 283 -13.12 17.68 8.81
C ALA A 283 -13.99 18.94 8.58
N GLN A 284 -15.32 18.76 8.45
CA GLN A 284 -16.25 19.87 8.29
C GLN A 284 -16.25 20.78 9.53
N ARG A 285 -16.23 20.20 10.73
CA ARG A 285 -16.16 20.95 12.00
C ARG A 285 -14.87 21.76 12.11
N GLU A 286 -13.77 21.27 11.55
CA GLU A 286 -12.50 21.99 11.47
C GLU A 286 -12.43 22.99 10.29
N GLY A 287 -13.41 23.02 9.39
CA GLY A 287 -13.39 23.84 8.18
C GLY A 287 -12.29 23.45 7.19
N LYS A 288 -11.93 22.15 7.15
CA LYS A 288 -10.85 21.63 6.29
C LYS A 288 -11.38 20.64 5.26
N PRO A 289 -10.74 20.53 4.09
CA PRO A 289 -10.97 19.41 3.19
C PRO A 289 -10.65 18.08 3.88
N CYS A 290 -11.57 17.12 3.81
CA CYS A 290 -11.38 15.78 4.33
C CYS A 290 -10.59 14.95 3.33
N VAL A 291 -9.52 14.32 3.77
CA VAL A 291 -8.81 13.30 2.98
C VAL A 291 -9.02 11.97 3.67
N GLN A 292 -9.66 11.02 3.01
CA GLN A 292 -9.80 9.66 3.53
C GLN A 292 -8.87 8.71 2.82
N VAL A 293 -8.24 7.84 3.61
CA VAL A 293 -7.17 6.95 3.17
C VAL A 293 -7.39 5.55 3.74
N SER A 294 -7.27 4.52 2.91
CA SER A 294 -7.20 3.12 3.36
C SER A 294 -5.84 2.81 3.97
N ASP A 295 -5.83 1.94 4.96
CA ASP A 295 -4.64 1.51 5.72
C ASP A 295 -3.74 0.49 5.00
N ASP A 296 -4.09 0.09 3.78
CA ASP A 296 -3.39 -0.94 3.00
C ASP A 296 -2.82 -0.44 1.67
N ILE A 297 -2.66 0.87 1.54
CA ILE A 297 -2.03 1.50 0.39
C ILE A 297 -0.52 1.44 0.57
N SER A 298 0.17 0.72 -0.31
CA SER A 298 1.63 0.63 -0.28
C SER A 298 2.29 1.78 -1.06
N LYS A 299 1.61 2.31 -2.08
CA LYS A 299 2.18 3.33 -2.97
C LYS A 299 1.10 4.19 -3.64
N TRP A 300 1.37 5.49 -3.72
CA TRP A 300 0.72 6.43 -4.63
C TRP A 300 1.66 6.69 -5.81
N GLU A 301 1.13 6.57 -7.01
CA GLU A 301 1.92 6.76 -8.22
C GLU A 301 1.19 7.63 -9.22
N TYR A 302 1.91 8.60 -9.80
CA TYR A 302 1.42 9.39 -10.92
C TYR A 302 2.21 9.10 -12.20
N VAL A 303 1.49 8.83 -13.29
CA VAL A 303 2.09 8.64 -14.63
C VAL A 303 1.89 9.90 -15.45
N LEU A 304 2.98 10.65 -15.70
CA LEU A 304 2.92 11.86 -16.51
C LEU A 304 2.94 11.51 -18.00
N ARG A 305 1.74 11.46 -18.58
CA ARG A 305 1.55 11.20 -20.01
C ARG A 305 0.23 11.75 -20.51
N GLU A 306 0.26 12.28 -21.73
CA GLU A 306 -0.95 12.64 -22.48
C GLU A 306 -1.83 11.42 -22.74
N LYS A 307 -3.09 11.66 -23.12
CA LYS A 307 -4.01 10.59 -23.48
C LYS A 307 -3.49 9.81 -24.69
N LEU A 308 -3.50 8.49 -24.57
CA LEU A 308 -3.21 7.60 -25.68
C LEU A 308 -4.52 7.11 -26.32
N GLU A 309 -4.74 7.42 -27.59
CA GLU A 309 -5.88 6.92 -28.34
C GLU A 309 -5.67 5.44 -28.69
N MET A 310 -6.37 4.55 -28.01
CA MET A 310 -6.26 3.11 -28.21
C MET A 310 -7.03 2.68 -29.45
N LYS A 311 -6.33 2.06 -30.42
CA LYS A 311 -6.95 1.42 -31.58
C LYS A 311 -7.13 -0.07 -31.32
N GLY A 312 -8.36 -0.48 -31.02
CA GLY A 312 -8.68 -1.89 -30.76
C GLY A 312 -8.54 -2.28 -29.28
N GLY A 313 -8.61 -3.59 -29.00
CA GLY A 313 -8.61 -4.14 -27.64
C GLY A 313 -7.25 -4.61 -27.13
N ASP A 314 -6.16 -4.36 -27.86
CA ASP A 314 -4.80 -4.74 -27.47
C ASP A 314 -4.15 -3.63 -26.63
N PHE A 315 -3.59 -3.98 -25.47
CA PHE A 315 -2.94 -3.06 -24.54
C PHE A 315 -1.42 -2.94 -24.75
N SER A 316 -0.83 -3.63 -25.73
CA SER A 316 0.62 -3.68 -25.95
C SER A 316 1.24 -2.29 -26.13
N GLU A 317 0.62 -1.42 -26.93
CA GLU A 317 1.09 -0.05 -27.13
C GLU A 317 0.99 0.79 -25.86
N ALA A 318 -0.13 0.70 -25.13
CA ALA A 318 -0.31 1.41 -23.86
C ALA A 318 0.67 0.93 -22.78
N ASN A 319 0.97 -0.37 -22.72
CA ASN A 319 1.94 -0.90 -21.76
C ASN A 319 3.36 -0.39 -22.07
N ALA A 320 3.78 -0.40 -23.34
CA ALA A 320 5.05 0.19 -23.75
C ALA A 320 5.10 1.69 -23.45
N ALA A 321 3.99 2.39 -23.66
CA ALA A 321 3.84 3.80 -23.34
C ALA A 321 3.96 4.09 -21.83
N VAL A 322 3.34 3.29 -20.97
CA VAL A 322 3.48 3.41 -19.51
C VAL A 322 4.92 3.13 -19.08
N ALA A 323 5.55 2.10 -19.63
CA ALA A 323 6.94 1.75 -19.31
C ALA A 323 7.94 2.87 -19.65
N ALA A 324 7.67 3.62 -20.73
CA ALA A 324 8.49 4.75 -21.16
C ALA A 324 8.11 6.10 -20.50
N ALA A 325 7.00 6.17 -19.76
CA ALA A 325 6.52 7.43 -19.19
C ALA A 325 7.30 7.84 -17.93
N LYS A 326 7.41 9.14 -17.68
CA LYS A 326 7.90 9.66 -16.39
C LYS A 326 6.88 9.28 -15.31
N ARG A 327 7.35 8.64 -14.24
CA ARG A 327 6.55 8.22 -13.10
C ARG A 327 7.01 8.97 -11.85
N TYR A 328 6.05 9.39 -11.04
CA TYR A 328 6.30 9.96 -9.73
C TYR A 328 5.75 9.01 -8.68
N SER A 329 6.57 8.63 -7.71
CA SER A 329 6.07 8.14 -6.42
C SER A 329 5.66 9.36 -5.61
N LEU A 330 4.50 9.34 -4.96
CA LEU A 330 3.98 10.50 -4.25
C LEU A 330 3.75 10.18 -2.78
N SER A 331 3.81 11.21 -1.94
CA SER A 331 3.18 11.14 -0.63
C SER A 331 1.64 11.25 -0.73
N PRO A 332 0.89 10.80 0.28
CA PRO A 332 -0.55 11.06 0.37
C PRO A 332 -0.88 12.57 0.43
N VAL A 333 0.05 13.41 0.89
CA VAL A 333 -0.15 14.86 0.96
C VAL A 333 -0.13 15.47 -0.44
N ALA A 334 0.88 15.16 -1.27
CA ALA A 334 0.94 15.66 -2.64
C ALA A 334 -0.21 15.13 -3.50
N ALA A 335 -0.60 13.87 -3.31
CA ALA A 335 -1.78 13.31 -3.96
C ALA A 335 -3.06 14.08 -3.59
N ALA A 336 -3.25 14.45 -2.32
CA ALA A 336 -4.39 15.25 -1.88
C ALA A 336 -4.34 16.69 -2.42
N GLN A 337 -3.15 17.31 -2.41
CA GLN A 337 -2.93 18.65 -2.98
C GLN A 337 -3.24 18.70 -4.47
N LEU A 338 -2.78 17.71 -5.24
CA LEU A 338 -3.10 17.56 -6.66
C LEU A 338 -4.62 17.53 -6.88
N LEU A 339 -5.32 16.62 -6.19
CA LEU A 339 -6.77 16.46 -6.36
C LEU A 339 -7.53 17.74 -5.99
N LEU A 340 -7.22 18.35 -4.84
CA LEU A 340 -7.88 19.57 -4.40
C LEU A 340 -7.62 20.74 -5.35
N ALA A 341 -6.38 20.90 -5.81
CA ALA A 341 -5.99 21.96 -6.73
C ALA A 341 -6.77 21.86 -8.05
N LYS A 342 -6.82 20.65 -8.64
CA LYS A 342 -7.59 20.39 -9.87
C LYS A 342 -9.09 20.55 -9.68
N MET A 343 -9.62 20.14 -8.53
CA MET A 343 -11.04 20.32 -8.21
C MET A 343 -11.43 21.80 -8.16
N ARG A 344 -10.63 22.62 -7.47
CA ARG A 344 -10.91 24.04 -7.27
C ARG A 344 -10.67 24.90 -8.51
N ALA A 345 -9.70 24.52 -9.35
CA ALA A 345 -9.46 25.16 -10.65
C ALA A 345 -10.51 24.76 -11.70
N SER A 346 -11.23 23.66 -11.50
CA SER A 346 -12.25 23.23 -12.45
C SER A 346 -13.46 24.17 -12.41
N GLY A 347 -13.84 24.71 -13.57
CA GLY A 347 -15.08 25.49 -13.72
C GLY A 347 -16.37 24.71 -13.41
N LEU A 348 -16.28 23.38 -13.22
CA LEU A 348 -17.41 22.54 -12.80
C LEU A 348 -17.60 22.49 -11.28
N GLY A 349 -16.63 22.97 -10.49
CA GLY A 349 -16.68 23.01 -9.03
C GLY A 349 -16.96 21.66 -8.32
N PRO A 350 -16.33 20.54 -8.72
CA PRO A 350 -16.51 19.26 -8.04
C PRO A 350 -16.10 19.34 -6.57
N ARG A 351 -16.86 18.68 -5.69
CA ARG A 351 -16.58 18.62 -4.23
C ARG A 351 -16.09 17.27 -3.73
N LEU A 352 -15.89 16.32 -4.65
CA LEU A 352 -15.27 15.02 -4.39
C LEU A 352 -14.24 14.75 -5.48
N GLY A 353 -13.00 14.48 -5.07
CA GLY A 353 -11.89 14.12 -5.93
C GLY A 353 -11.32 12.76 -5.55
N GLY A 354 -10.85 11.99 -6.51
CA GLY A 354 -10.17 10.74 -6.24
C GLY A 354 -9.37 10.18 -7.40
N VAL A 355 -8.95 8.95 -7.24
CA VAL A 355 -7.94 8.27 -8.08
C VAL A 355 -8.56 7.36 -9.12
N TYR A 356 -7.72 6.83 -10.01
CA TYR A 356 -8.12 5.73 -10.87
C TYR A 356 -8.40 4.45 -10.03
N PRO A 357 -9.52 3.74 -10.25
CA PRO A 357 -9.97 2.69 -9.34
C PRO A 357 -9.19 1.36 -9.46
N THR A 358 -8.23 1.27 -10.37
CA THR A 358 -7.39 0.07 -10.55
C THR A 358 -5.94 0.48 -10.74
N ALA A 359 -4.99 -0.45 -10.56
CA ALA A 359 -3.58 -0.22 -10.87
C ALA A 359 -3.26 -0.38 -12.38
N ASN A 360 -4.27 -0.50 -13.25
CA ASN A 360 -4.06 -0.66 -14.68
C ASN A 360 -3.76 0.71 -15.33
N ALA A 361 -2.48 1.10 -15.27
CA ALA A 361 -2.00 2.36 -15.84
C ALA A 361 -2.28 2.49 -17.33
N ALA A 362 -2.19 1.40 -18.10
CA ALA A 362 -2.47 1.40 -19.53
C ALA A 362 -3.92 1.83 -19.85
N GLN A 363 -4.89 1.34 -19.07
CA GLN A 363 -6.28 1.75 -19.20
C GLN A 363 -6.54 3.15 -18.64
N GLY A 364 -5.78 3.57 -17.62
CA GLY A 364 -5.83 4.94 -17.11
C GLY A 364 -5.39 5.93 -18.18
N ILE A 365 -4.24 5.70 -18.82
CA ILE A 365 -3.69 6.61 -19.85
C ILE A 365 -4.51 6.68 -21.13
N SER A 366 -5.41 5.72 -21.38
CA SER A 366 -6.33 5.77 -22.52
C SER A 366 -7.54 6.70 -22.30
N GLN A 367 -7.65 7.29 -21.12
CA GLN A 367 -8.69 8.26 -20.77
C GLN A 367 -8.09 9.66 -20.61
N ASP A 368 -8.93 10.70 -20.66
CA ASP A 368 -8.51 12.05 -20.29
C ASP A 368 -7.92 12.04 -18.87
N GLU A 369 -6.96 12.92 -18.59
CA GLU A 369 -6.32 12.97 -17.27
C GLU A 369 -7.35 13.12 -16.15
N CYS A 370 -8.32 14.01 -16.33
CA CYS A 370 -9.42 14.23 -15.39
C CYS A 370 -10.76 13.96 -16.06
N THR A 371 -11.65 13.26 -15.34
CA THR A 371 -13.03 13.02 -15.79
C THR A 371 -14.02 13.29 -14.68
N TYR A 372 -15.25 13.70 -15.04
CA TYR A 372 -16.12 14.39 -14.09
C TYR A 372 -17.41 13.68 -13.69
N ARG A 373 -17.68 12.50 -14.25
CA ARG A 373 -18.93 11.74 -14.06
C ARG A 373 -18.69 10.26 -13.80
N HIS A 374 -17.49 9.93 -13.32
CA HIS A 374 -17.06 8.57 -13.07
C HIS A 374 -17.03 8.25 -11.58
N PHE A 375 -17.04 6.95 -11.29
CA PHE A 375 -16.92 6.40 -9.94
C PHE A 375 -15.61 6.84 -9.26
N ILE A 376 -15.71 7.27 -8.00
CA ILE A 376 -14.57 7.57 -7.11
C ILE A 376 -14.44 6.43 -6.10
N LEU A 377 -13.28 5.77 -6.11
CA LEU A 377 -12.98 4.65 -5.21
C LEU A 377 -12.79 5.14 -3.76
N GLY A 378 -13.31 4.40 -2.80
CA GLY A 378 -13.26 4.76 -1.38
C GLY A 378 -11.89 4.61 -0.70
N ASP A 379 -10.85 4.12 -1.38
CA ASP A 379 -9.51 3.92 -0.80
C ASP A 379 -8.70 5.20 -0.64
N PHE A 380 -8.84 6.15 -1.57
CA PHE A 380 -8.22 7.47 -1.44
C PHE A 380 -9.07 8.52 -2.13
N PHE A 381 -9.60 9.47 -1.36
CA PHE A 381 -10.35 10.60 -1.91
C PHE A 381 -10.21 11.86 -1.07
N VAL A 382 -10.50 12.99 -1.71
CA VAL A 382 -10.58 14.33 -1.09
C VAL A 382 -12.02 14.83 -1.21
N ALA A 383 -12.63 15.23 -0.09
CA ALA A 383 -13.92 15.90 -0.06
C ALA A 383 -13.74 17.35 0.41
N ASP A 384 -14.16 18.31 -0.40
CA ASP A 384 -13.98 19.75 -0.16
C ASP A 384 -15.33 20.39 0.21
N ASP A 385 -15.58 20.62 1.51
CA ASP A 385 -16.78 21.26 2.04
C ASP A 385 -18.11 20.68 1.47
N SER A 386 -18.23 19.36 1.47
CA SER A 386 -19.42 18.67 0.96
C SER A 386 -20.34 18.22 2.10
N PRO A 387 -21.67 18.45 2.00
CA PRO A 387 -22.63 17.91 2.95
C PRO A 387 -22.97 16.44 2.69
N CYS A 388 -22.48 15.84 1.60
CA CYS A 388 -22.77 14.45 1.27
C CYS A 388 -22.15 13.52 2.31
N ARG A 389 -22.85 12.45 2.65
CA ARG A 389 -22.44 11.42 3.62
C ARG A 389 -22.70 10.05 3.03
N PHE A 390 -21.97 9.06 3.56
CA PHE A 390 -22.21 7.67 3.26
C PHE A 390 -23.54 7.20 3.87
N ASP A 391 -24.31 6.44 3.11
CA ASP A 391 -25.57 5.86 3.57
C ASP A 391 -25.32 4.79 4.64
N SER A 392 -25.75 5.05 5.88
CA SER A 392 -25.55 4.14 7.01
C SER A 392 -26.32 2.82 6.90
N THR A 393 -27.26 2.70 5.96
CA THR A 393 -27.95 1.44 5.65
C THR A 393 -27.11 0.52 4.76
N MET A 394 -26.05 1.06 4.14
CA MET A 394 -25.14 0.32 3.28
C MET A 394 -23.91 -0.18 4.05
N THR A 395 -23.55 -1.42 3.76
CA THR A 395 -22.42 -2.14 4.36
C THR A 395 -21.29 -2.38 3.35
N LEU A 396 -21.61 -2.32 2.06
CA LEU A 396 -20.70 -2.49 0.92
C LEU A 396 -21.11 -1.51 -0.19
N LYS A 397 -20.19 -1.15 -1.08
CA LYS A 397 -20.44 -0.26 -2.24
C LYS A 397 -20.91 1.15 -1.82
N GLU A 398 -20.58 1.55 -0.61
CA GLU A 398 -20.89 2.85 -0.02
C GLU A 398 -20.19 4.01 -0.76
N ASP A 399 -19.06 3.74 -1.39
CA ASP A 399 -18.33 4.68 -2.26
C ASP A 399 -19.05 4.99 -3.58
N TYR A 400 -19.75 4.00 -4.15
CA TYR A 400 -20.63 4.23 -5.29
C TYR A 400 -21.78 5.18 -4.93
N ASP A 401 -22.39 4.97 -3.76
CA ASP A 401 -23.45 5.84 -3.25
C ASP A 401 -22.94 7.25 -2.96
N LEU A 402 -21.77 7.39 -2.33
CA LEU A 402 -21.16 8.69 -2.07
C LEU A 402 -20.85 9.42 -3.38
N THR A 403 -20.34 8.71 -4.39
CA THR A 403 -20.07 9.29 -5.72
C THR A 403 -21.36 9.78 -6.37
N ALA A 404 -22.40 8.95 -6.39
CA ALA A 404 -23.71 9.31 -6.94
C ALA A 404 -24.34 10.50 -6.20
N SER A 405 -24.21 10.54 -4.86
CA SER A 405 -24.67 11.66 -4.04
C SER A 405 -23.98 12.98 -4.43
N HIS A 406 -22.67 12.97 -4.65
CA HIS A 406 -21.95 14.16 -5.10
C HIS A 406 -22.34 14.57 -6.52
N LEU A 407 -22.52 13.62 -7.43
CA LEU A 407 -22.97 13.93 -8.79
C LEU A 407 -24.39 14.50 -8.82
N ALA A 408 -25.29 13.99 -7.98
CA ALA A 408 -26.63 14.54 -7.82
C ALA A 408 -26.62 15.94 -7.22
N ARG A 409 -25.79 16.17 -6.20
CA ARG A 409 -25.75 17.43 -5.44
C ARG A 409 -24.99 18.54 -6.16
N HIS A 410 -23.82 18.21 -6.71
CA HIS A 410 -22.84 19.18 -7.23
C HIS A 410 -22.67 19.10 -8.75
N GLY A 411 -23.29 18.12 -9.42
CA GLY A 411 -23.24 17.96 -10.89
C GLY A 411 -21.93 17.36 -11.43
N ALA A 412 -20.87 17.31 -10.61
CA ALA A 412 -19.57 16.77 -10.97
C ALA A 412 -18.83 16.18 -9.76
N VAL A 413 -17.97 15.21 -10.06
CA VAL A 413 -16.84 14.77 -9.22
C VAL A 413 -15.56 14.95 -10.02
N LEU A 414 -14.38 14.69 -9.46
CA LEU A 414 -13.12 14.68 -10.22
C LEU A 414 -12.41 13.35 -10.02
N ARG A 415 -12.23 12.59 -11.10
CA ARG A 415 -11.36 11.42 -11.09
C ARG A 415 -10.09 11.70 -11.88
N CYS A 416 -8.94 11.63 -11.21
CA CYS A 416 -7.64 11.70 -11.86
C CYS A 416 -7.23 10.30 -12.36
N ASN A 417 -7.30 10.09 -13.68
CA ASN A 417 -6.98 8.84 -14.36
C ASN A 417 -5.46 8.62 -14.56
N ARG A 418 -4.63 9.48 -13.98
CA ARG A 418 -3.16 9.37 -13.97
C ARG A 418 -2.58 9.09 -12.59
N LEU A 419 -3.41 9.18 -11.56
CA LEU A 419 -3.06 8.86 -10.18
C LEU A 419 -3.56 7.46 -9.84
N PHE A 420 -2.65 6.57 -9.50
CA PHE A 420 -2.88 5.17 -9.22
C PHE A 420 -2.49 4.84 -7.78
N LEU A 421 -3.18 3.86 -7.22
CA LEU A 421 -2.83 3.29 -5.92
C LEU A 421 -2.41 1.84 -6.10
N HIS A 422 -1.41 1.44 -5.33
CA HIS A 422 -1.09 0.04 -5.11
C HIS A 422 -1.72 -0.37 -3.79
N VAL A 423 -2.84 -1.07 -3.87
CA VAL A 423 -3.66 -1.47 -2.72
C VAL A 423 -3.98 -2.95 -2.83
N LYS A 424 -4.11 -3.62 -1.68
CA LYS A 424 -4.53 -5.02 -1.65
C LYS A 424 -6.04 -5.21 -1.61
N HIS A 425 -6.81 -4.22 -1.14
CA HIS A 425 -8.28 -4.05 -1.02
C HIS A 425 -9.23 -5.27 -1.23
N SER A 426 -9.03 -6.07 -2.27
CA SER A 426 -9.80 -7.29 -2.55
C SER A 426 -9.32 -8.55 -1.82
N THR A 427 -8.06 -8.65 -1.42
CA THR A 427 -7.46 -9.86 -0.83
C THR A 427 -7.15 -9.75 0.65
N ASN A 428 -7.35 -8.57 1.23
CA ASN A 428 -6.97 -8.31 2.60
C ASN A 428 -7.94 -8.91 3.62
N GLU A 429 -7.37 -9.46 4.70
CA GLU A 429 -8.14 -9.89 5.86
C GLU A 429 -8.75 -8.68 6.59
N GLY A 430 -10.02 -8.78 6.97
CA GLY A 430 -10.75 -7.70 7.65
C GLY A 430 -11.52 -6.77 6.71
N GLY A 431 -11.81 -5.56 7.19
CA GLY A 431 -12.47 -4.51 6.41
C GLY A 431 -13.75 -4.94 5.68
N ALA A 432 -13.89 -4.49 4.43
CA ALA A 432 -15.01 -4.83 3.57
C ALA A 432 -15.08 -6.33 3.23
N VAL A 433 -13.93 -7.01 3.13
CA VAL A 433 -13.86 -8.45 2.84
C VAL A 433 -14.55 -9.26 3.94
N ALA A 434 -14.36 -8.90 5.21
CA ALA A 434 -15.02 -9.56 6.34
C ALA A 434 -16.55 -9.37 6.39
N THR A 435 -17.10 -8.47 5.58
CA THR A 435 -18.54 -8.20 5.48
C THR A 435 -19.19 -8.94 4.31
N ARG A 436 -18.38 -9.44 3.36
CA ARG A 436 -18.88 -10.22 2.23
C ARG A 436 -19.29 -11.60 2.71
N ASP A 437 -20.48 -12.04 2.31
CA ASP A 437 -20.88 -13.42 2.51
C ASP A 437 -20.50 -14.25 1.26
N SER A 438 -20.33 -15.56 1.45
CA SER A 438 -19.99 -16.47 0.34
C SER A 438 -21.07 -16.53 -0.74
N ASP A 439 -22.30 -16.16 -0.40
CA ASP A 439 -23.48 -16.33 -1.24
C ASP A 439 -23.75 -15.09 -2.10
N GLY A 440 -23.03 -13.99 -1.88
CA GLY A 440 -23.21 -12.67 -2.48
C GLY A 440 -24.51 -11.96 -2.03
N SER A 441 -25.13 -12.37 -0.92
CA SER A 441 -26.44 -11.86 -0.50
C SER A 441 -26.36 -10.40 -0.04
N GLU A 442 -25.31 -10.05 0.72
CA GLU A 442 -25.05 -8.69 1.17
C GLU A 442 -24.67 -7.79 -0.01
N GLU A 443 -23.90 -8.27 -0.99
CA GLU A 443 -23.65 -7.53 -2.24
C GLU A 443 -24.94 -7.22 -2.98
N ARG A 444 -25.81 -8.23 -3.20
CA ARG A 444 -27.08 -8.03 -3.91
C ARG A 444 -28.01 -7.06 -3.17
N LYS A 445 -28.05 -7.12 -1.85
CA LYS A 445 -28.78 -6.15 -1.02
C LYS A 445 -28.28 -4.72 -1.24
N ASN A 446 -26.96 -4.48 -1.17
CA ASN A 446 -26.40 -3.15 -1.42
C ASN A 446 -26.60 -2.68 -2.86
N ILE A 447 -26.54 -3.60 -3.84
CA ILE A 447 -26.87 -3.28 -5.24
C ILE A 447 -28.33 -2.86 -5.38
N ALA A 448 -29.26 -3.54 -4.71
CA ALA A 448 -30.68 -3.18 -4.73
C ALA A 448 -30.89 -1.78 -4.15
N ILE A 449 -30.22 -1.44 -3.04
CA ILE A 449 -30.23 -0.08 -2.47
C ILE A 449 -29.76 0.94 -3.52
N LEU A 450 -28.61 0.70 -4.18
CA LEU A 450 -28.08 1.59 -5.22
C LEU A 450 -29.07 1.77 -6.39
N GLN A 451 -29.67 0.68 -6.87
CA GLN A 451 -30.62 0.74 -7.99
C GLN A 451 -31.92 1.45 -7.63
N THR A 452 -32.40 1.30 -6.39
CA THR A 452 -33.58 2.00 -5.90
C THR A 452 -33.29 3.50 -5.69
N LYS A 453 -32.16 3.83 -5.07
CA LYS A 453 -31.78 5.21 -4.75
C LYS A 453 -31.37 6.01 -5.99
N TRP A 454 -30.71 5.36 -6.95
CA TRP A 454 -30.16 5.98 -8.16
C TRP A 454 -30.66 5.29 -9.44
N PRO A 455 -31.97 5.38 -9.75
CA PRO A 455 -32.56 4.67 -10.89
C PRO A 455 -31.86 4.98 -12.22
N GLY A 456 -31.41 3.92 -12.88
CA GLY A 456 -30.72 3.97 -14.17
C GLY A 456 -29.20 4.19 -14.10
N ALA A 457 -28.66 4.71 -12.99
CA ALA A 457 -27.23 4.93 -12.84
C ALA A 457 -26.44 3.61 -12.68
N PHE A 458 -27.08 2.57 -12.16
CA PHE A 458 -26.48 1.27 -11.88
C PHE A 458 -27.16 0.14 -12.65
N SER A 459 -26.38 -0.68 -13.33
CA SER A 459 -26.84 -1.93 -13.96
C SER A 459 -25.96 -3.09 -13.52
N LEU A 460 -26.50 -4.31 -13.45
CA LEU A 460 -25.71 -5.50 -13.15
C LEU A 460 -24.63 -5.72 -14.21
N ASN A 461 -23.43 -6.12 -13.79
CA ASN A 461 -22.35 -6.47 -14.69
C ASN A 461 -22.62 -7.85 -15.30
N GLY A 462 -22.84 -7.90 -16.62
CA GLY A 462 -23.11 -9.17 -17.32
C GLY A 462 -21.92 -10.15 -17.37
N LYS A 463 -20.71 -9.70 -17.05
CA LYS A 463 -19.48 -10.51 -17.07
C LYS A 463 -18.99 -10.93 -15.69
N ARG A 464 -19.41 -10.23 -14.63
CA ARG A 464 -18.91 -10.43 -13.27
C ARG A 464 -20.09 -10.49 -12.31
N LYS A 465 -20.23 -11.62 -11.62
CA LYS A 465 -21.31 -11.87 -10.68
C LYS A 465 -21.22 -10.87 -9.52
N ASP A 466 -22.38 -10.39 -9.04
CA ASP A 466 -22.49 -9.49 -7.88
C ASP A 466 -21.70 -8.16 -8.00
N GLU A 467 -21.39 -7.76 -9.23
CA GLU A 467 -20.82 -6.45 -9.58
C GLU A 467 -21.82 -5.57 -10.34
N VAL A 468 -21.57 -4.26 -10.32
CA VAL A 468 -22.37 -3.26 -11.02
C VAL A 468 -21.51 -2.47 -11.99
N ILE A 469 -22.15 -2.03 -13.08
CA ILE A 469 -21.64 -1.00 -13.97
C ILE A 469 -22.28 0.31 -13.55
N PHE A 470 -21.44 1.29 -13.20
CA PHE A 470 -21.86 2.64 -12.91
C PHE A 470 -21.82 3.51 -14.18
N ASN A 471 -22.93 4.14 -14.52
CA ASN A 471 -23.03 5.07 -15.63
C ASN A 471 -23.98 6.22 -15.29
N TRP A 472 -23.41 7.35 -14.86
CA TRP A 472 -24.19 8.52 -14.45
C TRP A 472 -25.07 9.10 -15.56
N SER A 473 -24.66 9.01 -16.83
CA SER A 473 -25.46 9.53 -17.96
C SER A 473 -26.83 8.85 -18.12
N ARG A 474 -27.02 7.67 -17.51
CA ARG A 474 -28.27 6.92 -17.54
C ARG A 474 -29.17 7.19 -16.34
N TYR A 475 -28.73 8.03 -15.40
CA TYR A 475 -29.53 8.41 -14.24
C TYR A 475 -30.80 9.14 -14.68
N ARG A 476 -31.95 8.70 -14.17
CA ARG A 476 -33.27 9.27 -14.48
C ARG A 476 -33.98 9.65 -13.18
N PRO A 477 -33.81 10.89 -12.68
CA PRO A 477 -34.55 11.33 -11.50
C PRO A 477 -36.06 11.20 -11.76
N GLY A 478 -36.80 10.61 -10.82
CA GLY A 478 -38.25 10.40 -10.91
C GLY A 478 -38.73 9.05 -11.45
N ALA A 479 -37.89 8.28 -12.15
CA ALA A 479 -38.31 7.01 -12.77
C ALA A 479 -38.61 5.86 -11.77
N ALA A 480 -38.27 6.03 -10.48
CA ALA A 480 -38.50 5.03 -9.45
C ALA A 480 -40.00 4.81 -9.14
N GLY A 481 -40.86 5.82 -9.41
CA GLY A 481 -42.31 5.70 -9.24
C GLY A 481 -42.98 4.89 -10.35
N ASP A 482 -42.55 5.07 -11.60
CA ASP A 482 -43.24 4.52 -12.77
C ASP A 482 -42.84 3.07 -13.08
N ALA A 483 -41.62 2.66 -12.72
CA ALA A 483 -41.12 1.32 -13.04
C ALA A 483 -41.86 0.19 -12.30
N LYS A 484 -42.47 0.47 -11.14
CA LYS A 484 -43.27 -0.51 -10.40
C LYS A 484 -44.65 -0.72 -11.04
N ALA A 485 -45.20 0.31 -11.71
CA ALA A 485 -46.43 0.20 -12.49
C ALA A 485 -46.20 -0.59 -13.79
N ALA A 486 -45.08 -0.35 -14.49
CA ALA A 486 -44.82 -1.01 -15.78
C ALA A 486 -44.45 -2.51 -15.69
N ARG A 487 -44.00 -3.01 -14.52
CA ARG A 487 -43.70 -4.44 -14.31
C ARG A 487 -44.89 -5.26 -13.79
N GLY A 488 -46.00 -4.63 -13.41
CA GLY A 488 -47.22 -5.31 -12.96
C GLY A 488 -48.07 -5.91 -14.09
N GLU A 489 -47.86 -5.49 -15.34
CA GLU A 489 -48.73 -5.87 -16.47
C GLU A 489 -48.02 -6.61 -17.62
N ALA A 490 -46.72 -6.88 -17.51
CA ALA A 490 -46.01 -7.73 -18.46
C ALA A 490 -46.21 -9.22 -18.11
N ALA A 491 -47.46 -9.67 -18.16
CA ALA A 491 -47.79 -11.09 -18.24
C ALA A 491 -47.13 -11.67 -19.51
N ALA A 492 -46.47 -12.82 -19.32
CA ALA A 492 -45.79 -13.66 -20.31
C ALA A 492 -46.17 -13.42 -21.79
N ALA A 493 -45.43 -12.54 -22.47
CA ALA A 493 -45.43 -12.53 -23.92
C ALA A 493 -44.80 -13.84 -24.42
N PRO A 494 -45.46 -14.58 -25.34
CA PRO A 494 -44.95 -15.84 -25.85
C PRO A 494 -43.59 -15.65 -26.53
N LYS A 495 -42.64 -16.54 -26.22
CA LYS A 495 -41.32 -16.58 -26.86
C LYS A 495 -41.51 -16.60 -28.39
N PRO A 496 -40.83 -15.73 -29.15
CA PRO A 496 -40.86 -15.81 -30.61
C PRO A 496 -40.29 -17.16 -31.07
N PRO A 497 -40.86 -17.78 -32.11
CA PRO A 497 -40.41 -19.08 -32.59
C PRO A 497 -38.96 -19.02 -33.07
N ALA A 498 -38.21 -20.08 -32.80
CA ALA A 498 -36.83 -20.23 -33.19
C ALA A 498 -36.69 -20.05 -34.71
N LYS A 499 -35.80 -19.15 -35.12
CA LYS A 499 -35.46 -18.96 -36.54
C LYS A 499 -34.77 -20.22 -37.07
N ALA A 500 -35.34 -20.77 -38.15
CA ALA A 500 -34.78 -21.88 -38.92
C ALA A 500 -33.36 -21.55 -39.45
N PRO A 501 -32.50 -22.57 -39.60
CA PRO A 501 -31.14 -22.38 -40.09
C PRO A 501 -31.16 -21.95 -41.56
N ARG A 502 -30.40 -20.90 -41.90
CA ARG A 502 -30.17 -20.48 -43.28
C ARG A 502 -29.05 -21.32 -43.89
N GLU A 503 -29.40 -22.11 -44.90
CA GLU A 503 -28.45 -22.72 -45.84
C GLU A 503 -27.92 -21.68 -46.83
N GLY A 504 -26.62 -21.79 -47.13
CA GLY A 504 -26.07 -21.47 -48.45
C GLY A 504 -25.55 -20.04 -48.68
N ALA A 505 -24.23 -19.86 -48.56
CA ALA A 505 -23.44 -19.06 -49.50
C ALA A 505 -21.95 -19.43 -49.37
N ARG A 506 -21.47 -20.28 -50.29
CA ARG A 506 -20.03 -20.52 -50.52
C ARG A 506 -19.45 -19.27 -51.18
N GLY A 507 -18.58 -18.57 -50.46
CA GLY A 507 -17.68 -17.54 -51.00
C GLY A 507 -16.24 -17.91 -50.67
N GLN A 508 -15.41 -17.99 -51.71
CA GLN A 508 -13.98 -18.28 -51.66
C GLN A 508 -13.25 -17.32 -50.70
N GLN A 509 -12.52 -17.87 -49.72
CA GLN A 509 -11.55 -17.12 -48.92
C GLN A 509 -10.13 -17.53 -49.34
N HIS A 510 -9.34 -16.53 -49.71
CA HIS A 510 -7.90 -16.63 -49.87
C HIS A 510 -7.25 -17.04 -48.55
N GLY A 511 -6.40 -18.07 -48.61
CA GLY A 511 -5.69 -18.62 -47.47
C GLY A 511 -4.73 -17.63 -46.83
N LYS A 512 -4.90 -17.41 -45.52
CA LYS A 512 -3.83 -16.97 -44.62
C LYS A 512 -3.10 -18.21 -44.08
N PRO A 513 -1.76 -18.21 -43.97
CA PRO A 513 -1.04 -19.32 -43.38
C PRO A 513 -1.35 -19.41 -41.88
N CYS A 514 -1.77 -20.58 -41.43
CA CYS A 514 -1.91 -20.93 -40.02
C CYS A 514 -0.53 -20.98 -39.37
N ALA A 515 -0.43 -20.39 -38.17
CA ALA A 515 0.70 -20.59 -37.28
C ALA A 515 0.81 -22.07 -36.95
N ALA A 516 2.01 -22.61 -37.19
CA ALA A 516 2.36 -23.99 -36.92
C ALA A 516 2.34 -24.31 -35.43
N ASP A 517 2.08 -25.59 -35.17
CA ASP A 517 2.05 -26.32 -33.91
C ASP A 517 3.10 -25.84 -32.89
N ILE A 518 2.63 -25.17 -31.83
CA ILE A 518 3.40 -25.05 -30.59
C ILE A 518 3.14 -26.33 -29.79
N SER A 519 4.20 -27.08 -29.53
CA SER A 519 4.10 -28.34 -28.80
C SER A 519 3.59 -28.13 -27.37
N GLY A 520 2.91 -29.12 -26.79
CA GLY A 520 2.42 -29.06 -25.41
C GLY A 520 3.51 -28.83 -24.35
N GLU A 521 4.77 -29.13 -24.68
CA GLU A 521 5.96 -28.85 -23.86
C GLU A 521 6.32 -27.36 -23.86
N GLU A 522 6.29 -26.70 -25.02
CA GLU A 522 6.55 -25.25 -25.12
C GLU A 522 5.47 -24.43 -24.43
N CYS A 523 4.21 -24.87 -24.49
CA CYS A 523 3.12 -24.20 -23.78
C CYS A 523 3.29 -24.32 -22.24
N LYS A 524 3.78 -25.47 -21.75
CA LYS A 524 4.14 -25.65 -20.33
C LYS A 524 5.37 -24.83 -19.93
N ALA A 525 6.38 -24.71 -20.80
CA ALA A 525 7.56 -23.90 -20.55
C ALA A 525 7.22 -22.40 -20.51
N MET A 526 6.34 -21.93 -21.41
CA MET A 526 5.81 -20.56 -21.41
C MET A 526 4.96 -20.28 -20.17
N LEU A 527 4.10 -21.22 -19.77
CA LEU A 527 3.30 -21.07 -18.55
C LEU A 527 4.18 -21.09 -17.28
N ALA A 528 5.21 -21.95 -17.22
CA ALA A 528 6.17 -21.96 -16.12
C ALA A 528 7.08 -20.72 -16.10
N ARG A 529 7.31 -20.07 -17.24
CA ARG A 529 8.01 -18.78 -17.32
C ARG A 529 7.12 -17.63 -16.85
N ALA A 530 5.87 -17.59 -17.31
CA ALA A 530 4.87 -16.62 -16.88
C ALA A 530 4.55 -16.75 -15.38
N LEU A 531 4.50 -17.96 -14.84
CA LEU A 531 4.31 -18.20 -13.40
C LEU A 531 5.54 -17.81 -12.57
N ARG A 532 6.77 -17.96 -13.11
CA ARG A 532 7.98 -17.47 -12.45
C ARG A 532 8.06 -15.95 -12.43
N GLU A 533 7.69 -15.30 -13.53
CA GLU A 533 7.62 -13.84 -13.64
C GLU A 533 6.48 -13.25 -12.78
N ALA A 534 5.34 -13.94 -12.65
CA ALA A 534 4.25 -13.54 -11.76
C ALA A 534 4.57 -13.77 -10.27
N SER A 535 5.22 -14.89 -9.91
CA SER A 535 5.63 -15.17 -8.53
C SER A 535 6.74 -14.23 -8.01
N PHE A 536 7.44 -13.53 -8.91
CA PHE A 536 8.44 -12.54 -8.54
C PHE A 536 7.83 -11.18 -8.20
N ILE A 537 6.56 -10.93 -8.57
CA ILE A 537 5.85 -9.67 -8.31
C ILE A 537 5.09 -9.73 -6.98
N ASP A 538 4.70 -10.91 -6.50
CA ASP A 538 3.91 -11.07 -5.25
C ASP A 538 4.77 -11.38 -3.99
N VAL A 539 6.10 -11.45 -4.11
CA VAL A 539 7.04 -11.61 -2.97
C VAL A 539 7.96 -10.39 -2.79
N VAL A 540 7.78 -9.34 -3.59
CA VAL A 540 8.40 -8.01 -3.43
C VAL A 540 7.35 -7.06 -2.89
#